data_AF-A0A3P7LIN1-F1
#
_entry.id   AF-A0A3P7LIN1-F1
#
_cell.length_a   1.000
_cell.length_b   1.000
_cell.length_c   1.000
_cell.angle_alpha   90.00
_cell.angle_beta   90.00
_cell.angle_gamma   90.00
#
_symmetry.space_group_name_H-M   'P 1'
#
loop_
_entity.id
_entity.type
_entity.pdbx_description
1 polymer ?
#
loop_
_entity_poly.entity_id
_entity_poly.type
_entity_poly.pdbx_seq_one_letter_code
_entity_poly.pdbx_strand_id
1 'polypeptide(L)'
;MHPPLFGAYEWKLFPMIAIVTPRQLTNSIKEDEVDVILAAKDGRIMRNRSEQFCHHPESGQCIHCVPLEETLGTLFALKLMYSGTFRGKFVRLENVVCTIKPGCPDHPAWPEGICTKCQPKPITLEVQAYRHVDYVQFENGQIMETFLDYWRSTGNQRIGVLLGRYIPFDTPGAPPLSIKAVVSAIYEPPQESTNRSVTLLCPLEELLPPPVLATANGLDLRPVGWIFTDLTPEDGNKGTVLHYRGSIVRSTQKRLISRL
;
A
#
# COMPACT_ATOMS: atom_id res chain seq x y z
N MET A 1 20.76 31.13 52.56
CA MET A 1 20.46 31.52 51.17
C MET A 1 20.51 30.26 50.32
N HIS A 2 19.47 30.06 49.51
CA HIS A 2 19.03 28.78 48.96
C HIS A 2 20.05 28.05 48.06
N PRO A 3 20.18 26.73 48.17
CA PRO A 3 20.68 25.90 47.08
C PRO A 3 19.57 25.68 46.02
N PRO A 4 19.93 25.56 44.72
CA PRO A 4 18.95 25.41 43.66
C PRO A 4 18.33 24.01 43.65
N LEU A 5 17.00 23.98 43.48
CA LEU A 5 16.20 22.79 43.23
C LEU A 5 16.44 22.31 41.79
N PHE A 6 17.31 21.32 41.59
CA PHE A 6 17.27 20.50 40.39
C PHE A 6 16.38 19.28 40.69
N GLY A 7 15.15 19.33 40.16
CA GLY A 7 14.19 18.25 40.24
C GLY A 7 14.75 17.00 39.57
N ALA A 8 14.80 15.91 40.33
CA ALA A 8 15.01 14.57 39.83
C ALA A 8 13.84 14.21 38.89
N TYR A 9 14.12 14.08 37.61
CA TYR A 9 13.22 13.41 36.69
C TYR A 9 13.42 11.89 36.89
N GLU A 10 12.43 11.24 37.49
CA GLU A 10 12.30 9.79 37.48
C GLU A 10 12.21 9.32 36.02
N TRP A 11 13.24 8.62 35.58
CA TRP A 11 13.20 7.81 34.37
C TRP A 11 12.24 6.65 34.63
N LYS A 12 10.98 6.81 34.23
CA LYS A 12 10.06 5.68 34.15
C LYS A 12 10.67 4.67 33.18
N LEU A 13 11.00 3.50 33.71
CA LEU A 13 11.43 2.31 32.99
C LEU A 13 10.50 2.09 31.80
N PHE A 14 11.03 2.31 30.59
CA PHE A 14 10.41 1.80 29.37
C PHE A 14 10.23 0.29 29.54
N PRO A 15 9.03 -0.27 29.27
CA PRO A 15 8.90 -1.73 29.28
C PRO A 15 9.84 -2.28 28.21
N MET A 16 10.67 -3.23 28.62
CA MET A 16 11.55 -3.98 27.74
C MET A 16 10.75 -4.44 26.52
N ILE A 17 11.09 -3.91 25.35
CA ILE A 17 10.62 -4.44 24.08
C ILE A 17 11.23 -5.83 23.98
N ALA A 18 10.44 -6.85 24.33
CA ALA A 18 10.80 -8.22 24.09
C ALA A 18 11.15 -8.35 22.61
N ILE A 19 12.32 -8.92 22.31
CA ILE A 19 12.71 -9.28 20.95
C ILE A 19 11.78 -10.42 20.54
N VAL A 20 10.60 -10.07 20.02
CA VAL A 20 9.63 -11.03 19.51
C VAL A 20 10.18 -11.56 18.21
N THR A 21 10.41 -12.87 18.17
CA THR A 21 10.83 -13.54 16.94
C THR A 21 9.73 -13.38 15.86
N PRO A 22 10.06 -13.22 14.56
CA PRO A 22 9.07 -12.95 13.51
C PRO A 22 7.92 -13.97 13.45
N ARG A 23 8.18 -15.20 13.90
CA ARG A 23 7.22 -16.30 13.90
C ARG A 23 6.17 -16.22 15.02
N GLN A 24 6.40 -15.43 16.07
CA GLN A 24 5.47 -15.29 17.21
C GLN A 24 4.37 -14.24 16.95
N LEU A 25 4.56 -13.33 15.98
CA LEU A 25 3.59 -12.26 15.67
C LEU A 25 2.38 -12.73 14.85
N THR A 26 2.46 -13.84 14.12
CA THR A 26 1.43 -14.20 13.14
C THR A 26 0.15 -14.81 13.74
N ASN A 27 0.16 -15.24 15.00
CA ASN A 27 -1.00 -15.90 15.62
C ASN A 27 -1.99 -14.93 16.28
N SER A 28 -1.66 -13.64 16.44
CA SER A 28 -2.51 -12.66 17.14
C SER A 28 -3.04 -11.53 16.24
N ILE A 29 -2.76 -11.57 14.94
CA ILE A 29 -3.17 -10.53 13.99
C ILE A 29 -4.41 -11.02 13.25
N LYS A 30 -5.51 -10.25 13.32
CA LYS A 30 -6.71 -10.51 12.53
C LYS A 30 -6.45 -10.05 11.10
N GLU A 31 -6.47 -10.98 10.15
CA GLU A 31 -6.37 -10.69 8.72
C GLU A 31 -7.61 -9.93 8.22
N ASP A 32 -7.43 -9.17 7.14
CA ASP A 32 -8.54 -8.47 6.49
C ASP A 32 -9.53 -9.45 5.85
N GLU A 33 -10.80 -9.08 5.83
CA GLU A 33 -11.86 -9.93 5.27
C GLU A 33 -11.62 -10.29 3.80
N VAL A 34 -11.10 -9.34 3.01
CA VAL A 34 -10.75 -9.57 1.60
C VAL A 34 -9.66 -10.63 1.46
N ASP A 35 -8.68 -10.64 2.36
CA ASP A 35 -7.58 -11.60 2.32
C ASP A 35 -8.07 -12.99 2.70
N VAL A 36 -8.92 -13.10 3.72
CA VAL A 36 -9.56 -14.36 4.11
C VAL A 36 -10.39 -14.95 2.97
N ILE A 37 -11.18 -14.11 2.29
CA ILE A 37 -12.01 -14.52 1.14
C ILE A 37 -11.12 -15.02 -0.01
N LEU A 38 -10.05 -14.28 -0.34
CA LEU A 38 -9.20 -14.61 -1.47
C LEU A 38 -8.27 -15.79 -1.18
N ALA A 39 -7.84 -15.99 0.05
CA ALA A 39 -7.06 -17.16 0.48
C ALA A 39 -7.84 -18.48 0.28
N ALA A 40 -9.17 -18.45 0.44
CA ALA A 40 -10.04 -19.60 0.23
C ALA A 40 -10.22 -19.96 -1.27
N LYS A 41 -9.93 -19.05 -2.20
CA LYS A 41 -10.10 -19.28 -3.64
C LYS A 41 -8.88 -19.97 -4.26
N ASP A 42 -9.09 -20.83 -5.26
CA ASP A 42 -8.00 -21.54 -5.95
C ASP A 42 -7.13 -20.58 -6.78
N GLY A 43 -7.76 -19.71 -7.58
CA GLY A 43 -7.10 -18.70 -8.39
C GLY A 43 -6.68 -19.16 -9.79
N ARG A 44 -7.04 -20.39 -10.20
CA ARG A 44 -6.78 -20.89 -11.55
C ARG A 44 -7.75 -20.28 -12.56
N ILE A 45 -7.25 -19.96 -13.74
CA ILE A 45 -8.09 -19.49 -14.86
C ILE A 45 -8.57 -20.72 -15.64
N MET A 46 -9.86 -20.99 -15.54
CA MET A 46 -10.48 -22.11 -16.25
C MET A 46 -10.56 -21.78 -17.75
N ARG A 47 -10.07 -22.70 -18.58
CA ARG A 47 -10.16 -22.59 -20.05
C ARG A 47 -11.22 -23.55 -20.58
N ASN A 48 -11.98 -23.07 -21.56
CA ASN A 48 -12.92 -23.92 -22.29
C ASN A 48 -12.17 -24.83 -23.26
N ARG A 49 -12.75 -26.01 -23.54
CA ARG A 49 -12.26 -26.90 -24.59
C ARG A 49 -12.35 -26.18 -25.94
N SER A 50 -11.24 -26.17 -26.68
CA SER A 50 -11.22 -25.65 -28.05
C SER A 50 -11.49 -26.78 -29.04
N GLU A 51 -12.52 -26.65 -29.86
CA GLU A 51 -12.84 -27.65 -30.90
C GLU A 51 -11.70 -27.85 -31.91
N GLN A 52 -10.91 -26.81 -32.17
CA GLN A 52 -9.82 -26.83 -33.15
C GLN A 52 -8.52 -27.44 -32.61
N PHE A 53 -8.24 -27.28 -31.32
CA PHE A 53 -6.94 -27.66 -30.74
C PHE A 53 -7.02 -28.85 -29.77
N CYS A 54 -8.20 -29.17 -29.21
CA CYS A 54 -8.36 -30.24 -28.23
C CYS A 54 -8.75 -31.59 -28.85
N HIS A 55 -7.75 -32.46 -29.00
CA HIS A 55 -7.89 -33.81 -29.56
C HIS A 55 -7.93 -34.89 -28.45
N HIS A 56 -8.86 -34.76 -27.51
CA HIS A 56 -9.03 -35.70 -26.40
C HIS A 56 -10.53 -35.90 -26.10
N PRO A 57 -10.92 -37.02 -25.45
CA PRO A 57 -12.30 -37.22 -24.98
C PRO A 57 -12.72 -36.14 -23.97
N GLU A 58 -14.02 -36.02 -23.70
CA GLU A 58 -14.59 -34.96 -22.83
C GLU A 58 -14.01 -34.96 -21.41
N SER A 59 -13.60 -36.13 -20.89
CA SER A 59 -12.95 -36.27 -19.58
C SER A 59 -11.45 -35.97 -19.58
N GLY A 60 -10.84 -35.80 -20.75
CA GLY A 60 -9.41 -35.52 -20.89
C GLY A 60 -9.09 -34.03 -20.75
N GLN A 61 -7.83 -33.72 -20.42
CA GLN A 61 -7.30 -32.35 -20.45
C GLN A 61 -5.97 -32.34 -21.23
N CYS A 62 -5.72 -31.28 -21.99
CA CYS A 62 -4.47 -31.04 -22.70
C CYS A 62 -3.94 -29.62 -22.45
N ILE A 63 -2.78 -29.30 -23.03
CA ILE A 63 -2.14 -27.98 -22.91
C ILE A 63 -3.01 -26.80 -23.38
N HIS A 64 -4.08 -27.04 -24.15
CA HIS A 64 -4.97 -26.00 -24.67
C HIS A 64 -6.20 -25.75 -23.78
N CYS A 65 -6.55 -26.68 -22.88
CA CYS A 65 -7.75 -26.57 -22.02
C CYS A 65 -7.46 -26.77 -20.53
N VAL A 66 -6.23 -27.18 -20.15
CA VAL A 66 -5.83 -27.25 -18.74
C VAL A 66 -5.94 -25.86 -18.09
N PRO A 67 -6.44 -25.73 -16.84
CA PRO A 67 -6.50 -24.45 -16.17
C PRO A 67 -5.13 -23.77 -16.11
N LEU A 68 -5.09 -22.45 -16.35
CA LEU A 68 -3.85 -21.68 -16.29
C LEU A 68 -3.57 -21.21 -14.87
N GLU A 69 -2.29 -21.19 -14.54
CA GLU A 69 -1.72 -20.60 -13.34
C GLU A 69 -1.00 -19.31 -13.75
N GLU A 70 -1.72 -18.18 -13.73
CA GLU A 70 -1.15 -16.88 -14.12
C GLU A 70 -0.56 -16.12 -12.95
N THR A 71 0.69 -15.70 -13.05
CA THR A 71 1.45 -14.98 -12.00
C THR A 71 1.06 -13.51 -11.82
N LEU A 72 0.03 -13.03 -12.52
CA LEU A 72 -0.27 -11.60 -12.67
C LEU A 72 -1.15 -10.99 -11.57
N GLY A 73 -1.47 -11.73 -10.51
CA GLY A 73 -2.24 -11.25 -9.35
C GLY A 73 -1.45 -11.28 -8.05
N THR A 74 -1.64 -10.26 -7.21
CA THR A 74 -1.06 -10.06 -5.88
C THR A 74 -0.97 -11.33 -5.04
N LEU A 75 -2.12 -11.93 -4.77
CA LEU A 75 -2.23 -13.12 -3.93
C LEU A 75 -1.87 -14.39 -4.69
N PHE A 76 -1.95 -14.41 -6.02
CA PHE A 76 -1.49 -15.56 -6.80
C PHE A 76 0.04 -15.64 -6.83
N ALA A 77 0.75 -14.51 -6.97
CA ALA A 77 2.20 -14.47 -6.86
C ALA A 77 2.65 -14.96 -5.48
N LEU A 78 1.98 -14.50 -4.41
CA LEU A 78 2.20 -15.00 -3.06
C LEU A 78 1.87 -16.50 -2.98
N LYS A 79 0.69 -16.92 -3.43
CA LYS A 79 0.25 -18.33 -3.39
C LYS A 79 1.15 -19.24 -4.21
N LEU A 80 1.73 -18.78 -5.31
CA LEU A 80 2.72 -19.52 -6.10
C LEU A 80 4.03 -19.69 -5.33
N MET A 81 4.48 -18.66 -4.59
CA MET A 81 5.58 -18.82 -3.65
C MET A 81 5.24 -19.89 -2.58
N TYR A 82 3.99 -19.95 -2.10
CA TYR A 82 3.52 -21.00 -1.19
C TYR A 82 3.21 -22.34 -1.88
N SER A 83 3.07 -22.39 -3.21
CA SER A 83 2.69 -23.56 -4.00
C SER A 83 3.94 -24.30 -4.48
N GLY A 84 4.25 -25.38 -3.78
CA GLY A 84 5.35 -26.29 -4.10
C GLY A 84 5.40 -27.43 -3.10
N THR A 85 6.28 -28.39 -3.32
CA THR A 85 6.45 -29.59 -2.45
C THR A 85 6.64 -29.24 -0.98
N PHE A 86 7.08 -28.00 -0.70
CA PHE A 86 7.35 -27.47 0.63
C PHE A 86 6.23 -26.62 1.25
N ARG A 87 5.09 -26.40 0.56
CA ARG A 87 3.92 -25.63 1.06
C ARG A 87 4.32 -24.32 1.76
N GLY A 88 5.21 -23.54 1.15
CA GLY A 88 5.69 -22.28 1.72
C GLY A 88 6.51 -22.36 3.00
N LYS A 89 7.02 -23.53 3.41
CA LYS A 89 7.93 -23.67 4.58
C LYS A 89 9.17 -22.76 4.51
N PHE A 90 9.57 -22.34 3.32
CA PHE A 90 10.75 -21.51 3.08
C PHE A 90 10.43 -20.12 2.52
N VAL A 91 9.15 -19.80 2.31
CA VAL A 91 8.75 -18.48 1.84
C VAL A 91 8.41 -17.65 3.05
N ARG A 92 9.23 -16.62 3.27
CA ARG A 92 9.00 -15.63 4.32
C ARG A 92 8.74 -14.29 3.67
N LEU A 93 7.54 -13.78 3.90
CA LEU A 93 7.18 -12.40 3.58
C LEU A 93 7.80 -11.52 4.67
N GLU A 94 9.06 -11.16 4.48
CA GLU A 94 9.81 -10.28 5.37
C GLU A 94 9.96 -8.90 4.71
N ASN A 95 9.67 -7.85 5.47
CA ASN A 95 9.95 -6.49 5.03
C ASN A 95 11.47 -6.30 4.90
N VAL A 96 11.89 -5.61 3.84
CA VAL A 96 13.31 -5.28 3.65
C VAL A 96 13.72 -4.25 4.70
N VAL A 97 14.53 -4.67 5.67
CA VAL A 97 15.06 -3.80 6.72
C VAL A 97 16.42 -3.23 6.29
N CYS A 98 16.43 -1.94 5.97
CA CYS A 98 17.65 -1.21 5.57
C CYS A 98 18.31 -0.48 6.74
N THR A 99 17.79 -0.62 7.97
CA THR A 99 18.34 0.02 9.16
C THR A 99 19.48 -0.82 9.75
N ILE A 100 20.41 -0.15 10.43
CA ILE A 100 21.45 -0.83 11.19
C ILE A 100 20.79 -1.64 12.31
N LYS A 101 21.21 -2.89 12.47
CA LYS A 101 20.68 -3.73 13.56
C LYS A 101 21.16 -3.16 14.91
N PRO A 102 20.24 -2.81 15.83
CA PRO A 102 20.62 -2.30 17.14
C PRO A 102 21.20 -3.41 18.03
N GLY A 103 22.02 -3.05 19.00
CA GLY A 103 22.46 -3.94 20.08
C GLY A 103 23.53 -4.98 19.69
N CYS A 104 24.46 -4.62 18.81
CA CYS A 104 25.59 -5.51 18.51
C CYS A 104 26.58 -5.56 19.68
N PRO A 105 26.94 -6.76 20.21
CA PRO A 105 27.83 -6.88 21.36
C PRO A 105 29.30 -6.63 21.04
N ASP A 106 29.68 -6.68 19.76
CA ASP A 106 31.08 -6.69 19.31
C ASP A 106 31.69 -5.27 19.13
N HIS A 107 30.91 -4.21 19.30
CA HIS A 107 31.37 -2.83 19.14
C HIS A 107 30.45 -1.84 19.89
N PRO A 108 30.92 -0.62 20.18
CA PRO A 108 30.07 0.47 20.65
C PRO A 108 28.89 0.72 19.71
N ALA A 109 27.78 1.24 20.24
CA ALA A 109 26.59 1.51 19.44
C ALA A 109 26.88 2.51 18.31
N TRP A 110 26.14 2.40 17.21
CA TRP A 110 26.16 3.41 16.15
C TRP A 110 25.84 4.79 16.75
N PRO A 111 26.61 5.87 16.44
CA PRO A 111 27.56 6.00 15.33
C PRO A 111 29.03 5.68 15.66
N GLU A 112 29.35 5.26 16.88
CA GLU A 112 30.74 5.08 17.35
C GLU A 112 31.38 3.77 16.88
N GLY A 113 30.58 2.77 16.51
CA GLY A 113 31.07 1.49 15.99
C GLY A 113 30.09 0.82 15.02
N ILE A 114 30.64 0.09 14.06
CA ILE A 114 29.88 -0.74 13.12
C ILE A 114 30.69 -1.99 12.75
N CYS A 115 30.01 -3.12 12.60
CA CYS A 115 30.58 -4.36 12.06
C CYS A 115 29.72 -4.93 10.93
N THR A 116 30.28 -5.89 10.18
CA THR A 116 29.58 -6.58 9.08
C THR A 116 28.34 -7.36 9.51
N LYS A 117 28.20 -7.71 10.81
CA LYS A 117 27.03 -8.42 11.34
C LYS A 117 25.82 -7.48 11.53
N CYS A 118 26.07 -6.23 11.91
CA CYS A 118 25.03 -5.23 12.17
C CYS A 118 24.73 -4.33 10.96
N GLN A 119 25.70 -4.22 10.04
CA GLN A 119 25.56 -3.46 8.80
C GLN A 119 24.47 -4.10 7.92
N PRO A 120 23.54 -3.30 7.37
CA PRO A 120 22.57 -3.81 6.42
C PRO A 120 23.29 -4.28 5.14
N LYS A 121 22.81 -5.37 4.56
CA LYS A 121 23.38 -5.88 3.31
C LYS A 121 23.13 -4.87 2.17
N PRO A 122 24.03 -4.77 1.18
CA PRO A 122 23.74 -4.03 -0.04
C PRO A 122 22.43 -4.51 -0.67
N ILE A 123 21.62 -3.57 -1.14
CA ILE A 123 20.30 -3.86 -1.73
C ILE A 123 20.36 -3.58 -3.22
N THR A 124 19.98 -4.58 -4.01
CA THR A 124 19.69 -4.42 -5.43
C THR A 124 18.21 -4.09 -5.59
N LEU A 125 17.90 -2.99 -6.25
CA LEU A 125 16.52 -2.58 -6.52
C LEU A 125 16.04 -3.22 -7.83
N GLU A 126 15.11 -4.16 -7.70
CA GLU A 126 14.43 -4.79 -8.83
C GLU A 126 12.99 -4.26 -8.96
N VAL A 127 12.38 -4.46 -10.13
CA VAL A 127 10.96 -4.16 -10.31
C VAL A 127 10.16 -5.10 -9.41
N GLN A 128 9.27 -4.54 -8.59
CA GLN A 128 8.43 -5.34 -7.72
C GLN A 128 7.49 -6.21 -8.56
N ALA A 129 7.56 -7.53 -8.37
CA ALA A 129 6.81 -8.50 -9.16
C ALA A 129 5.31 -8.55 -8.83
N TYR A 130 4.88 -7.90 -7.75
CA TYR A 130 3.49 -7.83 -7.30
C TYR A 130 3.15 -6.42 -6.82
N ARG A 131 1.85 -6.13 -6.70
CA ARG A 131 1.29 -4.95 -6.04
C ARG A 131 0.37 -5.42 -4.92
N HIS A 132 -0.07 -4.56 -4.00
CA HIS A 132 -1.02 -4.99 -2.94
C HIS A 132 -2.49 -4.82 -3.39
N VAL A 133 -2.74 -3.82 -4.22
CA VAL A 133 -4.06 -3.47 -4.74
C VAL A 133 -3.93 -3.35 -6.26
N ASP A 134 -4.81 -4.03 -6.98
CA ASP A 134 -4.78 -4.13 -8.44
C ASP A 134 -5.58 -3.03 -9.13
N TYR A 135 -6.64 -2.56 -8.47
CA TYR A 135 -7.57 -1.60 -9.05
C TYR A 135 -8.11 -0.61 -8.02
N VAL A 136 -8.38 0.62 -8.45
CA VAL A 136 -9.03 1.65 -7.63
C VAL A 136 -10.31 2.07 -8.34
N GLN A 137 -11.42 1.97 -7.63
CA GLN A 137 -12.76 2.31 -8.13
C GLN A 137 -13.37 3.37 -7.23
N PHE A 138 -13.91 4.45 -7.81
CA PHE A 138 -14.77 5.38 -7.09
C PHE A 138 -16.21 4.87 -7.12
N GLU A 139 -16.91 4.89 -5.98
CA GLU A 139 -18.34 4.52 -5.93
C GLU A 139 -19.18 5.45 -6.80
N ASN A 140 -18.85 6.74 -6.80
CA ASN A 140 -19.54 7.77 -7.58
C ASN A 140 -18.53 8.76 -8.16
N GLY A 141 -18.68 9.09 -9.45
CA GLY A 141 -17.87 10.12 -10.12
C GLY A 141 -17.98 11.50 -9.47
N GLN A 142 -19.11 11.81 -8.81
CA GLN A 142 -19.31 13.06 -8.09
C GLN A 142 -18.29 13.29 -6.96
N ILE A 143 -17.74 12.21 -6.37
CA ILE A 143 -16.70 12.28 -5.35
C ILE A 143 -15.44 12.95 -5.93
N MET A 144 -15.06 12.54 -7.15
CA MET A 144 -13.92 13.14 -7.85
C MET A 144 -14.23 14.58 -8.29
N GLU A 145 -15.43 14.83 -8.81
CA GLU A 145 -15.82 16.17 -9.25
C GLU A 145 -15.78 17.19 -8.11
N THR A 146 -16.35 16.83 -6.95
CA THR A 146 -16.33 17.68 -5.74
C THR A 146 -14.91 18.00 -5.30
N PHE A 147 -14.00 17.04 -5.37
CA PHE A 147 -12.58 17.24 -5.04
C PHE A 147 -11.88 18.16 -6.05
N LEU A 148 -12.22 18.06 -7.34
CA LEU A 148 -11.64 18.89 -8.41
C LEU A 148 -12.20 20.32 -8.43
N ASP A 149 -13.40 20.56 -7.90
CA ASP A 149 -14.03 21.89 -7.85
C ASP A 149 -13.20 22.90 -7.06
N TYR A 150 -12.46 22.46 -6.03
CA TYR A 150 -11.51 23.31 -5.33
C TYR A 150 -10.43 23.85 -6.27
N TRP A 151 -9.84 22.99 -7.10
CA TRP A 151 -8.83 23.42 -8.07
C TRP A 151 -9.44 24.32 -9.16
N ARG A 152 -10.65 24.02 -9.63
CA ARG A 152 -11.35 24.84 -10.65
C ARG A 152 -11.65 26.25 -10.16
N SER A 153 -11.99 26.40 -8.88
CA SER A 153 -12.33 27.70 -8.28
C SER A 153 -11.09 28.50 -7.84
N THR A 154 -10.03 27.85 -7.37
CA THR A 154 -8.87 28.54 -6.77
C THR A 154 -7.61 28.53 -7.64
N GLY A 155 -7.48 27.58 -8.56
CA GLY A 155 -6.24 27.30 -9.28
C GLY A 155 -5.13 26.67 -8.42
N ASN A 156 -5.42 26.34 -7.16
CA ASN A 156 -4.46 25.77 -6.22
C ASN A 156 -4.59 24.24 -6.13
N GLN A 157 -3.47 23.57 -5.88
CA GLN A 157 -3.43 22.11 -5.75
C GLN A 157 -4.09 21.63 -4.45
N ARG A 158 -4.52 20.37 -4.41
CA ARG A 158 -5.20 19.78 -3.26
C ARG A 158 -4.72 18.37 -2.96
N ILE A 159 -4.73 17.97 -1.69
CA ILE A 159 -4.50 16.61 -1.22
C ILE A 159 -5.69 16.11 -0.39
N GLY A 160 -5.98 14.82 -0.48
CA GLY A 160 -7.02 14.16 0.30
C GLY A 160 -6.67 12.72 0.63
N VAL A 161 -7.26 12.20 1.70
CA VAL A 161 -7.21 10.80 2.11
C VAL A 161 -8.43 10.08 1.55
N LEU A 162 -8.20 8.96 0.88
CA LEU A 162 -9.26 8.12 0.31
C LEU A 162 -9.82 7.23 1.41
N LEU A 163 -11.11 7.36 1.69
CA LEU A 163 -11.85 6.50 2.62
C LEU A 163 -12.71 5.52 1.82
N GLY A 164 -12.60 4.24 2.16
CA GLY A 164 -13.19 3.18 1.38
C GLY A 164 -13.00 1.81 1.99
N ARG A 165 -13.08 0.79 1.14
CA ARG A 165 -12.93 -0.62 1.52
C ARG A 165 -12.21 -1.41 0.43
N TYR A 166 -11.49 -2.46 0.84
CA TYR A 166 -10.92 -3.42 -0.09
C TYR A 166 -11.91 -4.55 -0.33
N ILE A 167 -12.14 -4.90 -1.59
CA ILE A 167 -13.01 -6.00 -1.99
C ILE A 167 -12.36 -6.83 -3.10
N PRO A 168 -12.74 -8.11 -3.27
CA PRO A 168 -12.29 -8.92 -4.39
C PRO A 168 -12.62 -8.26 -5.74
N PHE A 169 -11.68 -8.32 -6.67
CA PHE A 169 -11.87 -7.84 -8.05
C PHE A 169 -12.13 -9.03 -8.99
N ASP A 170 -13.34 -9.58 -8.93
CA ASP A 170 -13.73 -10.80 -9.66
C ASP A 170 -14.37 -10.52 -11.05
N THR A 171 -14.05 -9.39 -11.67
CA THR A 171 -14.65 -8.99 -12.96
C THR A 171 -14.02 -9.75 -14.13
N PRO A 172 -14.76 -10.08 -15.21
CA PRO A 172 -14.15 -10.72 -16.38
C PRO A 172 -12.98 -9.90 -16.93
N GLY A 173 -11.81 -10.54 -17.08
CA GLY A 173 -10.57 -9.89 -17.51
C GLY A 173 -9.73 -9.28 -16.37
N ALA A 174 -10.20 -9.34 -15.12
CA ALA A 174 -9.38 -9.01 -13.96
C ALA A 174 -8.32 -10.10 -13.73
N PRO A 175 -7.12 -9.74 -13.22
CA PRO A 175 -6.14 -10.73 -12.79
C PRO A 175 -6.73 -11.66 -11.71
N PRO A 176 -6.34 -12.94 -11.66
CA PRO A 176 -6.81 -13.85 -10.62
C PRO A 176 -6.42 -13.39 -9.22
N LEU A 177 -7.31 -13.62 -8.25
CA LEU A 177 -7.10 -13.25 -6.84
C LEU A 177 -6.70 -11.78 -6.65
N SER A 178 -7.27 -10.89 -7.45
CA SER A 178 -6.99 -9.46 -7.40
C SER A 178 -7.86 -8.73 -6.38
N ILE A 179 -7.31 -7.63 -5.87
CA ILE A 179 -7.96 -6.77 -4.88
C ILE A 179 -8.26 -5.42 -5.53
N LYS A 180 -9.47 -4.89 -5.32
CA LYS A 180 -9.79 -3.50 -5.64
C LYS A 180 -10.09 -2.69 -4.39
N ALA A 181 -9.63 -1.44 -4.39
CA ALA A 181 -10.04 -0.42 -3.43
C ALA A 181 -11.27 0.30 -3.97
N VAL A 182 -12.40 0.20 -3.27
CA VAL A 182 -13.60 0.97 -3.56
C VAL A 182 -13.62 2.18 -2.64
N VAL A 183 -13.51 3.36 -3.24
CA VAL A 183 -13.48 4.66 -2.57
C VAL A 183 -14.90 5.21 -2.46
N SER A 184 -15.33 5.46 -1.23
CA SER A 184 -16.66 5.98 -0.91
C SER A 184 -16.63 7.48 -0.56
N ALA A 185 -15.50 7.97 -0.05
CA ALA A 185 -15.33 9.39 0.31
C ALA A 185 -13.87 9.84 0.22
N ILE A 186 -13.67 11.16 0.14
CA ILE A 186 -12.35 11.80 0.25
C ILE A 186 -12.40 12.72 1.46
N TYR A 187 -11.48 12.53 2.40
CA TYR A 187 -11.29 13.44 3.52
C TYR A 187 -10.12 14.38 3.23
N GLU A 188 -10.33 15.69 3.35
CA GLU A 188 -9.30 16.69 3.10
C GLU A 188 -8.68 17.16 4.44
N PRO A 189 -7.46 16.73 4.78
CA PRO A 189 -6.80 17.17 6.01
C PRO A 189 -6.48 18.67 5.95
N PRO A 190 -6.29 19.33 7.12
CA PRO A 190 -5.79 20.70 7.19
C PRO A 190 -4.52 20.88 6.36
N GLN A 191 -4.58 21.77 5.37
CA GLN A 191 -3.51 21.94 4.38
C GLN A 191 -3.44 23.38 3.87
N GLU A 192 -2.23 23.82 3.56
CA GLU A 192 -1.95 25.04 2.80
C GLU A 192 -1.64 24.66 1.35
N SER A 193 -2.41 25.24 0.44
CA SER A 193 -2.40 24.91 -0.98
C SER A 193 -1.92 26.09 -1.81
N THR A 194 -0.95 25.86 -2.70
CA THR A 194 -0.54 26.80 -3.74
C THR A 194 -0.79 26.18 -5.11
N ASN A 195 -0.58 26.95 -6.19
CA ASN A 195 -0.67 26.43 -7.56
C ASN A 195 0.42 25.39 -7.90
N ARG A 196 1.46 25.22 -7.06
CA ARG A 196 2.60 24.31 -7.31
C ARG A 196 2.83 23.26 -6.24
N SER A 197 2.37 23.49 -5.02
CA SER A 197 2.65 22.63 -3.87
C SER A 197 1.47 22.57 -2.92
N VAL A 198 1.44 21.52 -2.11
CA VAL A 198 0.53 21.37 -0.98
C VAL A 198 1.37 21.03 0.24
N THR A 199 1.11 21.72 1.35
CA THR A 199 1.76 21.49 2.64
C THR A 199 0.69 21.07 3.63
N LEU A 200 0.86 19.90 4.26
CA LEU A 200 -0.01 19.47 5.36
C LEU A 200 0.29 20.31 6.60
N LEU A 201 -0.75 20.80 7.27
CA LEU A 201 -0.64 21.56 8.52
C LEU A 201 -0.65 20.67 9.76
N CYS A 202 -0.88 19.37 9.58
CA CYS A 202 -0.89 18.37 10.63
C CYS A 202 0.22 17.33 10.40
N PRO A 203 0.72 16.68 11.47
CA PRO A 203 1.55 15.50 11.36
C PRO A 203 0.86 14.39 10.56
N LEU A 204 1.65 13.50 9.95
CA LEU A 204 1.09 12.45 9.11
C LEU A 204 0.24 11.45 9.92
N GLU A 205 0.66 11.19 11.16
CA GLU A 205 -0.01 10.34 12.12
C GLU A 205 -1.40 10.86 12.51
N GLU A 206 -1.62 12.16 12.31
CA GLU A 206 -2.87 12.87 12.65
C GLU A 206 -3.68 13.26 11.40
N LEU A 207 -3.34 12.72 10.22
CA LEU A 207 -4.07 12.96 8.98
C LEU A 207 -5.57 12.72 9.11
N LEU A 208 -5.98 11.77 9.96
CA LEU A 208 -7.37 11.47 10.27
C LEU A 208 -7.61 11.68 11.76
N PRO A 209 -8.14 12.83 12.18
CA PRO A 209 -8.37 13.09 13.59
C PRO A 209 -9.43 12.13 14.15
N PRO A 210 -9.46 11.88 15.48
CA PRO A 210 -10.34 10.88 16.09
C PRO A 210 -11.83 10.97 15.70
N PRO A 211 -12.45 12.16 15.54
CA PRO A 211 -13.85 12.24 15.10
C PRO A 211 -14.07 11.71 13.68
N VAL A 212 -13.13 11.94 12.78
CA VAL A 212 -13.19 11.48 11.38
C VAL A 212 -13.00 9.98 11.33
N LEU A 213 -12.05 9.45 12.11
CA LEU A 213 -11.83 8.01 12.22
C LEU A 213 -13.04 7.30 12.84
N ALA A 214 -13.65 7.87 13.87
CA ALA A 214 -14.86 7.32 14.48
C ALA A 214 -16.04 7.30 13.49
N THR A 215 -16.20 8.36 12.69
CA THR A 215 -17.23 8.43 11.65
C THR A 215 -16.97 7.42 10.53
N ALA A 216 -15.71 7.31 10.08
CA ALA A 216 -15.31 6.33 9.07
C ALA A 216 -15.59 4.90 9.55
N ASN A 217 -15.19 4.56 10.78
CA ASN A 217 -15.46 3.26 11.39
C ASN A 217 -16.97 2.99 11.53
N GLY A 218 -17.77 4.00 11.90
CA GLY A 218 -19.24 3.86 11.98
C GLY A 218 -19.91 3.61 10.64
N LEU A 219 -19.25 3.96 9.54
CA LEU A 219 -19.69 3.71 8.15
C LEU A 219 -19.01 2.49 7.52
N ASP A 220 -18.22 1.74 8.29
CA ASP A 220 -17.39 0.63 7.80
C ASP A 220 -16.42 1.06 6.69
N LEU A 221 -15.87 2.27 6.83
CA LEU A 221 -14.87 2.85 5.95
C LEU A 221 -13.52 2.92 6.65
N ARG A 222 -12.47 2.71 5.88
CA ARG A 222 -11.08 2.81 6.32
C ARG A 222 -10.24 3.60 5.32
N PRO A 223 -9.06 4.07 5.73
CA PRO A 223 -8.13 4.74 4.81
C PRO A 223 -7.60 3.70 3.83
N VAL A 224 -7.84 3.91 2.53
CA VAL A 224 -7.39 2.98 1.45
C VAL A 224 -6.30 3.58 0.57
N GLY A 225 -5.98 4.87 0.76
CA GLY A 225 -4.94 5.58 0.03
C GLY A 225 -5.06 7.08 0.19
N TRP A 226 -4.38 7.82 -0.68
CA TRP A 226 -4.44 9.27 -0.75
C TRP A 226 -4.44 9.72 -2.22
N ILE A 227 -4.98 10.90 -2.46
CA ILE A 227 -5.11 11.52 -3.77
C ILE A 227 -4.58 12.95 -3.70
N PHE A 228 -3.97 13.41 -4.79
CA PHE A 228 -3.53 14.80 -4.92
C PHE A 228 -3.66 15.28 -6.35
N THR A 229 -3.84 16.59 -6.51
CA THR A 229 -3.87 17.23 -7.83
C THR A 229 -2.48 17.71 -8.24
N ASP A 230 -2.26 17.73 -9.55
CA ASP A 230 -1.03 18.22 -10.19
C ASP A 230 -1.42 18.79 -11.54
N LEU A 231 -2.30 19.79 -11.49
CA LEU A 231 -3.02 20.32 -12.64
C LEU A 231 -2.56 21.75 -12.93
N THR A 232 -2.19 22.00 -14.19
CA THR A 232 -1.89 23.34 -14.69
C THR A 232 -2.81 23.63 -15.87
N PRO A 233 -3.56 24.75 -15.86
CA PRO A 233 -4.43 25.09 -16.98
C PRO A 233 -3.58 25.35 -18.24
N GLU A 234 -4.00 24.78 -19.37
CA GLU A 234 -3.44 25.09 -20.68
C GLU A 234 -4.14 26.33 -21.26
N ASP A 235 -5.47 26.27 -21.33
CA ASP A 235 -6.36 27.37 -21.74
C ASP A 235 -7.43 27.59 -20.66
N GLY A 236 -7.48 28.80 -20.08
CA GLY A 236 -8.40 29.13 -18.97
C GLY A 236 -9.90 28.99 -19.27
N ASN A 237 -10.29 28.88 -20.55
CA ASN A 237 -11.69 28.79 -20.98
C ASN A 237 -12.13 27.40 -21.46
N LYS A 238 -11.20 26.48 -21.76
CA LYS A 238 -11.54 25.16 -22.34
C LYS A 238 -11.54 24.02 -21.32
N GLY A 239 -11.13 24.28 -20.08
CA GLY A 239 -10.95 23.25 -19.06
C GLY A 239 -9.85 22.23 -19.40
N THR A 240 -8.95 22.57 -20.35
CA THR A 240 -7.83 21.71 -20.71
C THR A 240 -6.65 21.94 -19.77
N VAL A 241 -5.89 20.87 -19.52
CA VAL A 241 -4.73 20.87 -18.63
C VAL A 241 -3.48 20.42 -19.37
N LEU A 242 -2.34 20.96 -18.98
CA LEU A 242 -1.05 20.59 -19.56
C LEU A 242 -0.68 19.15 -19.19
N HIS A 243 -0.23 18.39 -20.18
CA HIS A 243 0.14 16.98 -20.01
C HIS A 243 1.62 16.84 -19.66
N TYR A 244 1.95 16.83 -18.36
CA TYR A 244 3.32 16.65 -17.87
C TYR A 244 3.69 15.19 -17.55
N ARG A 245 2.72 14.31 -17.32
CA ARG A 245 2.98 12.95 -16.85
C ARG A 245 3.02 11.98 -18.04
N GLY A 246 4.23 11.59 -18.45
CA GLY A 246 4.48 10.71 -19.60
C GLY A 246 5.62 11.22 -20.48
N SER A 247 5.82 12.54 -20.48
CA SER A 247 7.08 13.20 -20.84
C SER A 247 7.95 13.23 -19.57
N ILE A 248 9.16 12.65 -19.61
CA ILE A 248 10.04 12.58 -18.44
C ILE A 248 10.47 14.02 -18.04
N VAL A 249 9.79 14.60 -17.06
CA VAL A 249 10.33 15.67 -16.22
C VAL A 249 10.30 15.16 -14.79
N ARG A 250 11.45 14.69 -14.32
CA ARG A 250 11.65 14.13 -12.98
C ARG A 250 11.45 15.23 -11.93
N SER A 251 10.25 15.40 -11.38
CA SER A 251 10.11 16.10 -10.11
C SER A 251 10.51 15.14 -8.98
N THR A 252 11.73 15.26 -8.49
CA THR A 252 12.35 14.39 -7.48
C THR A 252 11.58 14.37 -6.14
N GLN A 253 10.73 15.36 -5.88
CA GLN A 253 10.00 15.52 -4.62
C GLN A 253 8.76 14.63 -4.44
N LYS A 254 8.16 14.09 -5.51
CA LYS A 254 6.88 13.35 -5.40
C LYS A 254 7.01 11.91 -4.88
N ARG A 255 8.22 11.36 -4.77
CA ARG A 255 8.47 9.97 -4.34
C ARG A 255 8.48 9.75 -2.83
N LEU A 256 8.55 10.81 -2.02
CA LEU A 256 8.67 10.65 -0.57
C LEU A 256 7.34 10.30 0.13
N ILE A 257 6.19 10.69 -0.44
CA ILE A 257 4.88 10.48 0.20
C ILE A 257 4.32 9.07 -0.08
N SER A 258 4.76 8.39 -1.14
CA SER A 258 4.25 7.05 -1.50
C SER A 258 4.91 5.90 -0.72
N ARG A 259 5.64 6.19 0.37
CA ARG A 259 6.40 5.21 1.17
C ARG A 259 5.96 5.12 2.64
N LEU A 260 4.76 5.59 2.94
CA LEU A 260 4.13 5.47 4.25
C LEU A 260 2.77 4.78 4.08
#